data_AF-A0AAE8MD52-F1
#
_entry.id   AF-A0AAE8MD52-F1
#
_cell.length_a   1.000
_cell.length_b   1.000
_cell.length_c   1.000
_cell.angle_alpha   90.00
_cell.angle_beta   90.00
_cell.angle_gamma   90.00
#
_symmetry.space_group_name_H-M   'P 1'
#
loop_
_entity.id
_entity.type
_entity.pdbx_description
1 polymer ?
#
loop_
_entity_poly.entity_id
_entity_poly.type
_entity_poly.pdbx_seq_one_letter_code
_entity_poly.pdbx_strand_id
1 'polypeptide(L)'
;MSASSGESGFCIYCGHFLNEHTKPSRSLCKNRACKKRFLICQAPVHNTTGWRICDIPCGCGSAYYPDNANAARPLEPAEYASTHPLSESPSSGGEAAPASDPIFVELWENNGYWEFGHNGMIISSSRKDWKPSRQFYEGRFWDCWRWNDYATWVLPSQSQQSTGKRVAYTHGRNVSSSTDPVTWTEERLAAETQMTSGMAGLALEGGSSYQAQDENVYVSARLYKKDNSMVEFKHNGQVIKSKITSWATVDDGFVFKSSTYGCTFFTEVIKPAKK
;
A
#
# COMPACT_ATOMS: atom_id res chain seq x y z
N MET A 1 4.47 11.98 47.94
CA MET A 1 3.80 12.02 46.63
C MET A 1 4.80 11.51 45.59
N SER A 2 4.56 10.33 45.01
CA SER A 2 5.47 9.75 43.99
C SER A 2 5.09 10.30 42.62
N ALA A 3 5.94 11.15 42.04
CA ALA A 3 5.83 11.52 40.64
C ALA A 3 6.16 10.30 39.79
N SER A 4 5.18 9.78 39.04
CA SER A 4 5.41 8.74 38.03
C SER A 4 6.40 9.27 37.01
N SER A 5 7.62 8.75 37.03
CA SER A 5 8.74 9.20 36.20
C SER A 5 8.95 8.34 34.95
N GLY A 6 7.93 7.62 34.51
CA GLY A 6 7.97 6.84 33.27
C GLY A 6 7.51 7.65 32.07
N GLU A 7 7.57 7.00 30.92
CA GLU A 7 7.18 7.59 29.65
C GLU A 7 5.69 7.31 29.41
N SER A 8 4.93 8.37 29.17
CA SER A 8 3.52 8.28 28.79
C SER A 8 3.37 8.12 27.29
N GLY A 9 2.30 7.46 26.85
CA GLY A 9 1.95 7.28 25.44
C GLY A 9 1.83 5.82 25.01
N PHE A 10 1.74 5.63 23.70
CA PHE A 10 1.52 4.33 23.07
C PHE A 10 2.82 3.85 22.40
N CYS A 11 3.10 2.56 22.51
CA CYS A 11 4.21 1.94 21.80
C CYS A 11 3.91 1.88 20.31
N ILE A 12 4.85 2.36 19.49
CA ILE A 12 4.74 2.32 18.02
C ILE A 12 4.72 0.90 17.44
N TYR A 13 5.22 -0.10 18.19
CA TYR A 13 5.37 -1.47 17.69
C TYR A 13 4.17 -2.38 18.03
N CYS A 14 3.56 -2.20 19.20
CA CYS A 14 2.43 -3.03 19.65
C CYS A 14 1.15 -2.24 19.97
N GLY A 15 1.19 -0.90 19.95
CA GLY A 15 0.05 -0.06 20.29
C GLY A 15 -0.34 -0.07 21.79
N HIS A 16 0.36 -0.83 22.64
CA HIS A 16 0.10 -0.85 24.07
C HIS A 16 0.62 0.40 24.78
N PHE A 17 0.07 0.70 25.96
CA PHE A 17 0.57 1.74 26.83
C PHE A 17 2.03 1.46 27.23
N LEU A 18 2.87 2.49 27.10
CA LEU A 18 4.24 2.45 27.60
C LEU A 18 4.21 2.34 29.13
N ASN A 19 5.25 1.72 29.69
CA ASN A 19 5.34 1.54 31.13
C ASN A 19 5.63 2.88 31.84
N GLU A 20 4.57 3.57 32.27
CA GLU A 20 4.64 4.83 33.02
C GLU A 20 5.33 4.70 34.39
N HIS A 21 5.59 3.48 34.86
CA HIS A 21 6.26 3.20 36.12
C HIS A 21 7.76 2.91 35.97
N THR A 22 8.28 2.75 34.75
CA THR A 22 9.71 2.51 34.50
C THR A 22 10.39 3.77 33.98
N LYS A 23 11.38 4.27 34.75
CA LYS A 23 12.26 5.35 34.29
C LYS A 23 12.97 4.95 32.98
N PRO A 24 13.09 5.84 31.98
CA PRO A 24 13.80 5.55 30.73
C PRO A 24 15.21 4.96 30.92
N SER A 25 15.94 5.43 31.94
CA SER A 25 17.28 4.93 32.27
C SER A 25 17.33 3.45 32.67
N ARG A 26 16.23 2.91 33.21
CA ARG A 26 16.09 1.48 33.56
C ARG A 26 15.72 0.60 32.38
N SER A 27 15.48 1.19 31.21
CA SER A 27 15.19 0.47 29.95
C SER A 27 16.39 0.44 29.00
N LEU A 28 17.59 0.83 29.45
CA LEU A 28 18.79 0.83 28.60
C LEU A 28 19.53 -0.51 28.66
N CYS A 29 20.20 -0.87 27.58
CA CYS A 29 21.17 -1.96 27.56
C CYS A 29 22.23 -1.76 28.66
N LYS A 30 22.46 -2.77 29.49
CA LYS A 30 23.47 -2.76 30.57
C LYS A 30 24.89 -2.69 30.05
N ASN A 31 25.13 -3.04 28.78
CA ASN A 31 26.41 -2.78 28.14
C ASN A 31 26.63 -1.27 28.03
N ARG A 32 27.56 -0.74 28.84
CA ARG A 32 27.88 0.69 28.93
C ARG A 32 28.31 1.31 27.61
N ALA A 33 28.83 0.52 26.66
CA ALA A 33 29.19 1.00 25.33
C ALA A 33 27.98 1.15 24.40
N CYS A 34 26.93 0.34 24.59
CA CYS A 34 25.77 0.31 23.69
C CYS A 34 24.72 1.38 24.06
N LYS A 35 24.25 1.37 25.32
CA LYS A 35 23.21 2.29 25.86
C LYS A 35 21.93 2.42 25.01
N LYS A 36 21.67 1.51 24.07
CA LYS A 36 20.42 1.51 23.30
C LYS A 36 19.24 1.19 24.21
N ARG A 37 18.09 1.77 23.91
CA ARG A 37 16.89 1.72 24.75
C ARG A 37 15.91 0.64 24.27
N PHE A 38 15.57 -0.27 25.17
CA PHE A 38 14.51 -1.25 24.98
C PHE A 38 13.15 -0.58 25.18
N LEU A 39 12.21 -0.86 24.29
CA LEU A 39 10.82 -0.51 24.52
C LEU A 39 10.14 -1.66 25.23
N ILE A 40 9.67 -1.42 26.45
CA ILE A 40 8.99 -2.40 27.28
C ILE A 40 7.59 -1.87 27.57
N CYS A 41 6.59 -2.61 27.14
CA CYS A 41 5.19 -2.23 27.23
C CYS A 41 4.48 -3.08 28.28
N GLN A 42 3.42 -2.54 28.90
CA GLN A 42 2.56 -3.33 29.78
C GLN A 42 1.57 -4.12 28.93
N ALA A 43 1.51 -5.44 29.09
CA ALA A 43 0.50 -6.23 28.41
C ALA A 43 -0.89 -5.89 28.98
N PRO A 44 -1.92 -5.69 28.13
CA PRO A 44 -3.27 -5.47 28.60
C PRO A 44 -3.80 -6.68 29.38
N VAL A 45 -4.67 -6.41 30.37
CA VAL A 45 -5.15 -7.33 31.40
C VAL A 45 -5.86 -8.58 30.84
N HIS A 46 -6.31 -8.55 29.58
CA HIS A 46 -7.29 -9.52 29.10
C HIS A 46 -6.74 -10.87 28.63
N ASN A 47 -5.45 -11.04 28.32
CA ASN A 47 -4.94 -12.36 27.87
C ASN A 47 -3.62 -12.84 28.50
N THR A 48 -2.80 -12.00 29.14
CA THR A 48 -1.65 -12.45 29.95
C THR A 48 -1.04 -11.26 30.71
N THR A 49 -1.20 -11.21 32.02
CA THR A 49 -0.56 -10.20 32.89
C THR A 49 0.97 -10.26 32.75
N GLY A 50 1.64 -9.13 32.55
CA GLY A 50 3.10 -9.04 32.56
C GLY A 50 3.67 -7.95 31.66
N TRP A 51 4.99 -7.99 31.47
CA TRP A 51 5.74 -7.07 30.64
C TRP A 51 6.05 -7.70 29.27
N ARG A 52 6.10 -6.88 28.21
CA ARG A 52 6.50 -7.31 26.87
C ARG A 52 7.67 -6.50 26.37
N ILE A 53 8.67 -7.15 25.78
CA ILE A 53 9.74 -6.46 25.06
C ILE A 53 9.26 -6.21 23.64
N CYS A 54 8.96 -4.93 23.37
CA CYS A 54 8.43 -4.46 22.11
C CYS A 54 9.51 -4.22 21.05
N ASP A 55 10.74 -3.96 21.49
CA ASP A 55 11.89 -3.79 20.61
C ASP A 55 13.20 -4.18 21.32
N ILE A 56 14.04 -4.93 20.62
CA ILE A 56 15.40 -5.27 21.01
C ILE A 56 16.35 -4.56 20.05
N PRO A 57 16.82 -3.35 20.38
CA PRO A 57 17.53 -2.50 19.43
C PRO A 57 19.02 -2.89 19.26
N CYS A 58 19.51 -3.87 20.00
CA CYS A 58 20.94 -4.23 20.05
C CYS A 58 21.19 -5.74 20.12
N GLY A 59 22.27 -6.18 19.46
CA GLY A 59 22.75 -7.56 19.48
C GLY A 59 23.73 -7.89 20.61
N CYS A 60 23.75 -7.15 21.72
CA CYS A 60 24.68 -7.42 22.83
C CYS A 60 24.41 -8.74 23.56
N GLY A 61 23.26 -9.38 23.32
CA GLY A 61 22.82 -10.59 23.99
C GLY A 61 22.01 -10.34 25.25
N SER A 62 21.23 -11.34 25.66
CA SER A 62 20.28 -11.26 26.78
C SER A 62 20.94 -10.98 28.14
N ALA A 63 22.21 -11.35 28.31
CA ALA A 63 22.99 -11.04 29.52
C ALA A 63 23.07 -9.52 29.83
N TYR A 64 22.94 -8.67 28.81
CA TYR A 64 22.98 -7.22 28.96
C TYR A 64 21.60 -6.56 28.93
N TYR A 65 20.52 -7.33 28.96
CA TYR A 65 19.18 -6.77 29.00
C TYR A 65 18.93 -6.07 30.35
N PRO A 66 18.15 -4.97 30.37
CA PRO A 66 17.76 -4.33 31.62
C PRO A 66 17.00 -5.31 32.52
N ASP A 67 17.05 -5.13 33.84
CA ASP A 67 16.42 -6.06 34.79
C ASP A 67 14.93 -6.29 34.50
N ASN A 68 14.24 -5.23 34.09
CA ASN A 68 12.81 -5.28 33.75
C ASN A 68 12.54 -6.04 32.43
N ALA A 69 13.52 -6.17 31.54
CA ALA A 69 13.38 -6.96 30.32
C ALA A 69 13.52 -8.46 30.59
N ASN A 70 14.26 -8.88 31.62
CA ASN A 70 14.37 -10.31 31.96
C ASN A 70 13.04 -10.92 32.44
N ALA A 71 12.16 -10.10 33.01
CA ALA A 71 10.80 -10.49 33.38
C ALA A 71 9.78 -10.31 32.24
N ALA A 72 10.21 -9.79 31.09
CA ALA A 72 9.36 -9.52 29.95
C ALA A 72 9.54 -10.61 28.90
N ARG A 73 8.43 -11.10 28.33
CA ARG A 73 8.52 -11.99 27.16
C ARG A 73 8.62 -11.18 25.87
N PRO A 74 9.27 -11.71 24.82
CA PRO A 74 9.16 -11.15 23.48
C PRO A 74 7.69 -11.09 23.03
N LEU A 75 7.37 -10.13 22.16
CA LEU A 75 6.08 -10.14 21.47
C LEU A 75 5.95 -11.34 20.54
N GLU A 76 4.79 -11.98 20.59
CA GLU A 76 4.40 -12.95 19.56
C GLU A 76 3.94 -12.24 18.28
N PRO A 77 4.03 -12.87 17.11
CA PRO A 77 3.62 -12.28 15.84
C PRO A 77 2.20 -11.68 15.85
N ALA A 78 1.27 -12.35 16.52
CA ALA A 78 -0.13 -11.92 16.65
C ALA A 78 -0.34 -10.72 17.60
N GLU A 79 0.66 -10.37 18.42
CA GLU A 79 0.59 -9.27 19.37
C GLU A 79 1.14 -7.95 18.81
N TYR A 80 1.77 -7.97 17.62
CA TYR A 80 2.22 -6.75 16.97
C TYR A 80 1.05 -5.87 16.55
N ALA A 81 1.26 -4.55 16.56
CA ALA A 81 0.28 -3.63 15.97
C ALA A 81 0.16 -3.92 14.48
N SER A 82 -1.03 -3.72 13.90
CA SER A 82 -1.26 -3.90 12.45
C SER A 82 -0.39 -3.02 11.56
N THR A 83 0.19 -1.96 12.13
CA THR A 83 1.15 -1.08 11.47
C THR A 83 2.60 -1.58 11.51
N HIS A 84 2.86 -2.70 12.20
CA HIS A 84 4.21 -3.22 12.41
C HIS A 84 4.71 -4.01 11.19
N PRO A 85 5.97 -3.82 10.73
CA PRO A 85 6.51 -4.55 9.59
C PRO A 85 6.55 -6.08 9.78
N LEU A 86 6.66 -6.54 11.03
CA LEU A 86 6.64 -7.96 11.41
C LEU A 86 5.27 -8.44 11.89
N SER A 87 4.21 -7.62 11.77
CA SER A 87 2.87 -8.12 12.00
C SER A 87 2.58 -9.16 10.93
N GLU A 88 2.56 -10.44 11.32
CA GLU A 88 1.92 -11.44 10.49
C GLU A 88 0.45 -11.07 10.43
N SER A 89 -0.06 -10.80 9.23
CA SER A 89 -1.50 -10.70 9.05
C SER A 89 -2.07 -12.03 9.53
N PRO A 90 -3.02 -12.05 10.48
CA PRO A 90 -3.55 -13.30 10.98
C PRO A 90 -4.01 -14.12 9.78
N SER A 91 -3.36 -15.26 9.56
CA SER A 91 -3.76 -16.22 8.54
C SER A 91 -5.18 -16.64 8.91
N SER A 92 -6.16 -16.02 8.25
CA SER A 92 -7.57 -16.12 8.61
C SER A 92 -8.08 -17.49 8.25
N GLY A 93 -7.89 -18.44 9.17
CA GLY A 93 -8.65 -19.70 9.23
C GLY A 93 -9.99 -19.54 9.95
N GLY A 94 -10.36 -18.33 10.36
CA GLY A 94 -11.71 -18.00 10.83
C GLY A 94 -12.39 -17.12 9.78
N GLU A 95 -13.62 -17.49 9.41
CA GLU A 95 -14.55 -16.72 8.56
C GLU A 95 -14.81 -15.32 9.13
N ALA A 96 -13.84 -14.43 9.04
CA ALA A 96 -14.12 -13.01 8.96
C ALA A 96 -14.75 -12.79 7.58
N ALA A 97 -15.96 -12.26 7.55
CA ALA A 97 -16.59 -11.83 6.31
C ALA A 97 -15.54 -11.07 5.47
N PRO A 98 -15.40 -11.41 4.18
CA PRO A 98 -14.31 -10.90 3.36
C PRO A 98 -14.30 -9.38 3.50
N ALA A 99 -13.19 -8.83 3.97
CA ALA A 99 -13.00 -7.39 4.00
C ALA A 99 -13.19 -6.93 2.57
N SER A 100 -14.31 -6.28 2.30
CA SER A 100 -14.70 -5.90 0.95
C SER A 100 -13.55 -5.13 0.31
N ASP A 101 -13.18 -5.53 -0.90
CA ASP A 101 -12.15 -4.82 -1.65
C ASP A 101 -12.51 -3.33 -1.72
N PRO A 102 -11.56 -2.43 -1.48
CA PRO A 102 -11.85 -1.01 -1.46
C PRO A 102 -12.35 -0.55 -2.83
N ILE A 103 -13.33 0.33 -2.82
CA ILE A 103 -13.94 0.87 -4.04
C ILE A 103 -13.05 1.99 -4.56
N PHE A 104 -12.49 1.80 -5.76
CA PHE A 104 -11.65 2.81 -6.39
C PHE A 104 -12.48 3.94 -6.99
N VAL A 105 -12.15 5.18 -6.61
CA VAL A 105 -12.89 6.38 -7.01
C VAL A 105 -11.97 7.44 -7.63
N GLU A 106 -12.51 8.16 -8.61
CA GLU A 106 -11.87 9.35 -9.20
C GLU A 106 -12.32 10.58 -8.39
N LEU A 107 -11.37 11.25 -7.73
CA LEU A 107 -11.64 12.45 -6.95
C LEU A 107 -11.57 13.69 -7.84
N TRP A 108 -12.44 14.66 -7.57
CA TRP A 108 -12.30 16.02 -8.07
C TRP A 108 -12.36 17.04 -6.92
N GLU A 109 -11.71 18.17 -7.10
CA GLU A 109 -11.73 19.25 -6.12
C GLU A 109 -12.92 20.18 -6.39
N ASN A 110 -13.72 20.44 -5.34
CA ASN A 110 -14.84 21.36 -5.37
C ASN A 110 -14.90 22.16 -4.07
N ASN A 111 -14.72 23.48 -4.14
CA ASN A 111 -14.76 24.39 -3.00
C ASN A 111 -13.89 23.95 -1.80
N GLY A 112 -12.71 23.38 -2.06
CA GLY A 112 -11.76 22.92 -1.03
C GLY A 112 -12.05 21.52 -0.45
N TYR A 113 -13.07 20.84 -0.95
CA TYR A 113 -13.37 19.43 -0.66
C TYR A 113 -12.93 18.54 -1.82
N TRP A 114 -12.68 17.28 -1.50
CA TRP A 114 -12.54 16.22 -2.49
C TRP A 114 -13.84 15.45 -2.59
N GLU A 115 -14.41 15.48 -3.79
CA GLU A 115 -15.69 14.87 -4.08
C GLU A 115 -15.53 13.71 -5.05
N PHE A 116 -16.42 12.73 -4.94
CA PHE A 116 -16.55 11.65 -5.90
C PHE A 116 -18.00 11.16 -6.00
N GLY A 117 -18.33 10.52 -7.12
CA GLY A 117 -19.65 9.95 -7.37
C GLY A 117 -19.68 8.47 -7.00
N HIS A 118 -20.65 8.07 -6.19
CA HIS A 118 -20.89 6.66 -5.86
C HIS A 118 -22.39 6.40 -5.68
N ASN A 119 -22.92 5.40 -6.39
CA ASN A 119 -24.35 5.03 -6.37
C ASN A 119 -25.31 6.22 -6.60
N GLY A 120 -24.97 7.11 -7.54
CA GLY A 120 -25.78 8.29 -7.86
C GLY A 120 -25.72 9.42 -6.83
N MET A 121 -24.94 9.26 -5.76
CA MET A 121 -24.69 10.30 -4.75
C MET A 121 -23.31 10.91 -4.95
N ILE A 122 -23.20 12.22 -4.65
CA ILE A 122 -21.91 12.89 -4.51
C ILE A 122 -21.50 12.77 -3.05
N ILE A 123 -20.31 12.20 -2.82
CA ILE A 123 -19.71 12.08 -1.50
C ILE A 123 -18.57 13.09 -1.43
N SER A 124 -18.62 13.98 -0.44
CA SER A 124 -17.61 15.00 -0.20
C SER A 124 -16.79 14.62 1.04
N SER A 125 -15.47 14.75 0.94
CA SER A 125 -14.51 14.42 2.00
C SER A 125 -13.48 15.53 2.13
N SER A 126 -12.88 15.68 3.31
CA SER A 126 -11.76 16.60 3.47
C SER A 126 -10.46 15.91 3.08
N ARG A 127 -9.50 16.67 2.55
CA ARG A 127 -8.17 16.16 2.21
C ARG A 127 -7.47 15.45 3.37
N LYS A 128 -7.73 15.86 4.61
CA LYS A 128 -7.08 15.30 5.81
C LYS A 128 -7.60 13.91 6.17
N ASP A 129 -8.74 13.52 5.63
CA ASP A 129 -9.36 12.23 5.92
C ASP A 129 -8.74 11.09 5.11
N TRP A 130 -8.05 11.43 4.02
CA TRP A 130 -7.35 10.48 3.17
C TRP A 130 -5.96 10.19 3.72
N LYS A 131 -5.67 8.90 3.93
CA LYS A 131 -4.38 8.43 4.45
C LYS A 131 -3.62 7.66 3.37
N PRO A 132 -2.29 7.85 3.26
CA PRO A 132 -1.45 6.96 2.47
C PRO A 132 -1.68 5.51 2.92
N SER A 133 -1.87 4.63 1.96
CA SER A 133 -2.11 3.21 2.17
C SER A 133 -1.45 2.40 1.06
N ARG A 134 -1.48 1.08 1.18
CA ARG A 134 -0.93 0.16 0.20
C ARG A 134 -1.92 -0.97 -0.04
N GLN A 135 -2.37 -1.12 -1.28
CA GLN A 135 -3.37 -2.12 -1.65
C GLN A 135 -2.73 -3.16 -2.57
N PHE A 136 -3.05 -4.44 -2.35
CA PHE A 136 -2.72 -5.51 -3.29
C PHE A 136 -3.76 -5.52 -4.41
N TYR A 137 -3.34 -5.29 -5.63
CA TYR A 137 -4.20 -5.26 -6.81
C TYR A 137 -3.44 -5.86 -8.01
N GLU A 138 -4.07 -6.80 -8.71
CA GLU A 138 -3.48 -7.52 -9.86
C GLU A 138 -2.11 -8.15 -9.57
N GLY A 139 -1.95 -8.78 -8.40
CA GLY A 139 -0.71 -9.49 -8.06
C GLY A 139 0.43 -8.59 -7.56
N ARG A 140 0.21 -7.28 -7.42
CA ARG A 140 1.22 -6.31 -6.99
C ARG A 140 0.70 -5.38 -5.90
N PHE A 141 1.58 -4.94 -5.01
CA PHE A 141 1.28 -3.86 -4.06
C PHE A 141 1.44 -2.50 -4.73
N TRP A 142 0.40 -1.69 -4.64
CA TRP A 142 0.34 -0.33 -5.16
C TRP A 142 0.10 0.66 -4.02
N ASP A 143 0.80 1.79 -4.08
CA ASP A 143 0.59 2.88 -3.13
C ASP A 143 -0.67 3.65 -3.52
N CYS A 144 -1.57 3.85 -2.57
CA CYS A 144 -2.84 4.53 -2.78
C CYS A 144 -3.16 5.46 -1.62
N TRP A 145 -4.28 6.17 -1.75
CA TRP A 145 -4.89 6.92 -0.67
C TRP A 145 -6.20 6.26 -0.30
N ARG A 146 -6.44 6.07 1.00
CA ARG A 146 -7.64 5.41 1.52
C ARG A 146 -8.43 6.34 2.44
N TRP A 147 -9.75 6.30 2.27
CA TRP A 147 -10.73 6.91 3.16
C TRP A 147 -11.91 5.96 3.34
N ASN A 148 -12.08 5.41 4.54
CA ASN A 148 -13.04 4.33 4.84
C ASN A 148 -12.86 3.14 3.86
N ASP A 149 -13.92 2.80 3.12
CA ASP A 149 -13.97 1.73 2.13
C ASP A 149 -13.61 2.22 0.71
N TYR A 150 -13.19 3.47 0.56
CA TYR A 150 -12.83 4.06 -0.71
C TYR A 150 -11.31 4.21 -0.86
N ALA A 151 -10.82 4.00 -2.08
CA ALA A 151 -9.42 4.19 -2.43
C ALA A 151 -9.27 5.05 -3.70
N THR A 152 -8.15 5.75 -3.82
CA THR A 152 -7.77 6.42 -5.07
C THR A 152 -6.27 6.35 -5.30
N TRP A 153 -5.87 6.31 -6.58
CA TRP A 153 -4.48 6.33 -6.99
C TRP A 153 -3.92 7.75 -7.13
N VAL A 154 -4.79 8.71 -7.43
CA VAL A 154 -4.40 10.08 -7.79
C VAL A 154 -5.12 11.05 -6.89
N LEU A 155 -4.36 11.86 -6.16
CA LEU A 155 -4.92 13.02 -5.48
C LEU A 155 -5.07 14.16 -6.49
N PRO A 156 -6.18 14.92 -6.45
CA PRO A 156 -6.30 16.16 -7.22
C PRO A 156 -5.11 17.06 -6.91
N SER A 157 -4.23 17.28 -7.89
CA SER A 157 -3.14 18.23 -7.74
C SER A 157 -3.74 19.63 -7.72
N GLN A 158 -3.48 20.40 -6.67
CA GLN A 158 -3.54 21.86 -6.77
C GLN A 158 -2.74 22.23 -8.02
N SER A 159 -3.34 22.99 -8.94
CA SER A 159 -2.68 23.50 -10.14
C SER A 159 -1.26 23.94 -9.78
N GLN A 160 -0.25 23.21 -10.25
CA GLN A 160 1.12 23.63 -10.05
C GLN A 160 1.31 24.88 -10.90
N GLN A 161 1.24 26.05 -10.27
CA GLN A 161 1.95 27.22 -10.77
C GLN A 161 3.42 26.83 -10.84
N SER A 162 3.95 26.84 -12.06
CA SER A 162 5.34 26.55 -12.35
C SER A 162 6.25 27.50 -11.57
N THR A 163 7.03 26.96 -10.66
CA THR A 163 8.27 27.60 -10.22
C THR A 163 9.41 26.65 -10.54
N GLY A 164 10.10 26.97 -11.64
CA GLY A 164 11.22 26.19 -12.13
C GLY A 164 12.43 26.25 -11.20
N LYS A 165 13.08 25.10 -11.02
CA LYS A 165 14.54 24.93 -11.08
C LYS A 165 14.86 23.45 -10.88
N ARG A 166 15.22 22.76 -11.96
CA ARG A 166 15.99 21.52 -11.88
C ARG A 166 17.45 21.88 -11.63
N VAL A 167 17.98 21.51 -10.47
CA VAL A 167 19.43 21.47 -10.23
C VAL A 167 19.89 20.03 -10.49
N ALA A 168 20.82 19.88 -11.43
CA ALA A 168 21.43 18.61 -11.76
C ALA A 168 22.40 18.18 -10.67
N TYR A 169 22.26 16.94 -10.19
CA TYR A 169 23.31 16.24 -9.45
C TYR A 169 23.80 15.07 -10.30
N THR A 170 25.01 15.23 -10.83
CA THR A 170 25.82 14.16 -11.43
C THR A 170 26.54 13.40 -10.32
N HIS A 171 26.28 12.10 -10.19
CA HIS A 171 27.17 11.19 -9.49
C HIS A 171 27.72 10.15 -10.49
N GLY A 172 29.04 10.17 -10.66
CA GLY A 172 29.79 9.23 -11.47
C GLY A 172 29.70 7.81 -10.92
N ARG A 173 29.53 6.84 -11.81
CA ARG A 173 29.59 5.42 -11.51
C ARG A 173 31.04 4.95 -11.54
N ASN A 174 31.48 4.31 -10.45
CA ASN A 174 32.65 3.43 -10.48
C ASN A 174 32.21 2.04 -10.97
N VAL A 175 32.95 1.50 -11.93
CA VAL A 175 32.82 0.15 -12.47
C VAL A 175 33.43 -0.82 -11.46
N SER A 176 32.69 -1.85 -11.05
CA SER A 176 33.26 -3.04 -10.43
C SER A 176 32.64 -4.26 -11.06
N SER A 177 33.52 -5.05 -11.68
CA SER A 177 33.28 -6.35 -12.28
C SER A 177 33.03 -7.39 -11.18
N SER A 178 31.82 -7.93 -11.13
CA SER A 178 31.51 -9.15 -10.38
C SER A 178 30.96 -10.17 -11.36
N THR A 179 31.59 -11.34 -11.40
CA THR A 179 31.23 -12.48 -12.23
C THR A 179 30.23 -13.33 -11.45
N ASP A 180 28.95 -13.31 -11.84
CA ASP A 180 27.92 -14.21 -11.31
C ASP A 180 27.84 -15.49 -12.17
N PRO A 181 28.00 -16.70 -11.59
CA PRO A 181 27.79 -17.95 -12.31
C PRO A 181 26.45 -18.56 -11.90
N VAL A 182 25.36 -18.12 -12.53
CA VAL A 182 24.10 -18.87 -12.54
C VAL A 182 23.58 -18.88 -13.97
N THR A 183 24.11 -19.81 -14.76
CA THR A 183 23.58 -20.13 -16.09
C THR A 183 22.32 -20.97 -15.92
N TRP A 184 21.19 -20.37 -16.28
CA TRP A 184 19.90 -21.05 -16.42
C TRP A 184 19.98 -22.02 -17.59
N THR A 185 19.78 -23.32 -17.34
CA THR A 185 19.71 -24.34 -18.40
C THR A 185 18.27 -24.53 -18.86
N GLU A 186 18.07 -24.69 -20.18
CA GLU A 186 16.74 -24.87 -20.80
C GLU A 186 15.96 -26.07 -20.23
N GLU A 187 16.64 -27.08 -19.70
CA GLU A 187 16.01 -28.25 -19.07
C GLU A 187 15.19 -27.91 -17.81
N ARG A 188 15.57 -26.86 -17.07
CA ARG A 188 14.82 -26.46 -15.86
C ARG A 188 13.54 -25.70 -16.20
N LEU A 189 13.54 -24.95 -17.31
CA LEU A 189 12.36 -24.27 -17.85
C LEU A 189 11.32 -25.27 -18.37
N ALA A 190 11.76 -26.37 -18.99
CA ALA A 190 10.86 -27.44 -19.43
C ALA A 190 10.23 -28.20 -18.25
N ALA A 191 10.97 -28.42 -17.16
CA ALA A 191 10.47 -29.10 -15.96
C ALA A 191 9.41 -28.28 -15.20
N GLU A 192 9.55 -26.95 -15.13
CA GLU A 192 8.52 -26.09 -14.53
C GLU A 192 7.26 -25.96 -15.41
N THR A 193 7.39 -26.02 -16.73
CA THR A 193 6.24 -25.93 -17.65
C THR A 193 5.37 -27.20 -17.61
N GLN A 194 5.92 -28.36 -17.23
CA GLN A 194 5.15 -29.60 -17.11
C GLN A 194 4.30 -29.71 -15.84
N MET A 195 4.61 -28.97 -14.76
CA MET A 195 3.82 -29.03 -13.52
C MET A 195 2.52 -28.21 -13.59
N THR A 196 2.37 -27.33 -14.58
CA THR A 196 1.22 -26.42 -14.72
C THR A 196 0.04 -27.04 -15.49
N SER A 197 0.20 -28.21 -16.10
CA SER A 197 -0.85 -28.84 -16.93
C SER A 197 -1.83 -29.73 -16.15
N GLY A 198 -1.64 -29.91 -14.84
CA GLY A 198 -2.42 -30.84 -13.99
C GLY A 198 -3.64 -30.27 -13.26
N MET A 199 -3.97 -28.98 -13.40
CA MET A 199 -5.02 -28.32 -12.58
C MET A 199 -6.28 -27.91 -13.37
N ALA A 200 -6.44 -28.37 -14.61
CA ALA A 200 -7.65 -28.14 -15.40
C ALA A 200 -8.67 -29.25 -15.10
N GLY A 201 -9.41 -29.15 -13.99
CA GLY A 201 -10.39 -30.18 -13.67
C GLY A 201 -11.16 -30.02 -12.37
N LEU A 202 -11.67 -28.82 -12.05
CA LEU A 202 -12.75 -28.68 -11.07
C LEU A 202 -13.78 -27.67 -11.56
N ALA A 203 -14.83 -28.20 -12.18
CA ALA A 203 -16.09 -27.50 -12.39
C ALA A 203 -16.85 -27.47 -11.06
N LEU A 204 -17.22 -26.28 -10.59
CA LEU A 204 -18.25 -26.10 -9.58
C LEU A 204 -19.28 -25.11 -10.12
N GLU A 205 -20.48 -25.66 -10.28
CA GLU A 205 -21.72 -24.97 -10.60
C GLU A 205 -22.13 -24.01 -9.48
N GLY A 206 -22.80 -22.92 -9.87
CA GLY A 206 -23.84 -22.28 -9.05
C GLY A 206 -23.40 -21.21 -8.06
N GLY A 207 -23.43 -19.94 -8.49
CA GLY A 207 -23.30 -18.79 -7.59
C GLY A 207 -23.36 -17.46 -8.33
N SER A 208 -24.54 -17.07 -8.80
CA SER A 208 -24.79 -15.76 -9.41
C SER A 208 -24.70 -14.67 -8.33
N SER A 209 -23.59 -13.94 -8.31
CA SER A 209 -23.50 -12.60 -7.73
C SER A 209 -22.76 -11.72 -8.73
N TYR A 210 -23.35 -10.58 -9.08
CA TYR A 210 -22.87 -9.62 -10.08
C TYR A 210 -21.52 -8.98 -9.66
N GLN A 211 -20.42 -9.73 -9.77
CA GLN A 211 -19.11 -9.13 -9.96
C GLN A 211 -19.05 -8.70 -11.42
N ALA A 212 -19.28 -7.41 -11.67
CA ALA A 212 -18.98 -6.82 -12.95
C ALA A 212 -17.48 -7.04 -13.20
N GLN A 213 -17.14 -7.99 -14.07
CA GLN A 213 -15.79 -8.15 -14.54
C GLN A 213 -15.43 -6.85 -15.24
N ASP A 214 -14.50 -6.07 -14.65
CA ASP A 214 -13.97 -4.87 -15.28
C ASP A 214 -13.33 -5.31 -16.61
N GLU A 215 -14.05 -5.12 -17.71
CA GLU A 215 -13.59 -5.54 -19.03
C GLU A 215 -12.47 -4.61 -19.49
N ASN A 216 -11.29 -5.17 -19.78
CA ASN A 216 -10.16 -4.42 -20.33
C ASN A 216 -10.30 -4.34 -21.85
N VAL A 217 -10.53 -3.13 -22.38
CA VAL A 217 -10.81 -2.90 -23.81
C VAL A 217 -9.68 -2.11 -24.46
N TYR A 218 -9.01 -2.70 -25.44
CA TYR A 218 -8.02 -2.01 -26.25
C TYR A 218 -8.69 -1.03 -27.22
N VAL A 219 -8.25 0.22 -27.26
CA VAL A 219 -8.80 1.27 -28.13
C VAL A 219 -7.72 2.06 -28.85
N SER A 220 -8.07 2.60 -30.02
CA SER A 220 -7.22 3.59 -30.69
C SER A 220 -7.64 5.01 -30.26
N ALA A 221 -6.85 5.59 -29.36
CA ALA A 221 -7.07 6.93 -28.85
C ALA A 221 -6.32 8.02 -29.64
N ARG A 222 -6.89 9.22 -29.71
CA ARG A 222 -6.22 10.40 -30.28
C ARG A 222 -6.67 11.70 -29.62
N LEU A 223 -5.83 12.74 -29.71
CA LEU A 223 -6.19 14.09 -29.27
C LEU A 223 -7.33 14.66 -30.12
N TYR A 224 -8.25 15.37 -29.46
CA TYR A 224 -9.36 16.03 -30.11
C TYR A 224 -8.92 17.38 -30.70
N LYS A 225 -9.15 17.58 -32.01
CA LYS A 225 -8.59 18.70 -32.79
C LYS A 225 -8.90 20.09 -32.25
N LYS A 226 -10.08 20.28 -31.66
CA LYS A 226 -10.53 21.58 -31.16
C LYS A 226 -9.95 21.91 -29.78
N ASP A 227 -9.57 20.87 -29.04
CA ASP A 227 -9.21 20.98 -27.63
C ASP A 227 -8.21 19.88 -27.29
N ASN A 228 -6.92 20.25 -27.26
CA ASN A 228 -5.81 19.35 -26.93
C ASN A 228 -5.90 18.80 -25.48
N SER A 229 -6.88 19.23 -24.68
CA SER A 229 -7.15 18.65 -23.37
C SER A 229 -8.05 17.40 -23.42
N MET A 230 -8.59 17.06 -24.60
CA MET A 230 -9.51 15.94 -24.77
C MET A 230 -8.92 14.83 -25.65
N VAL A 231 -9.24 13.59 -25.29
CA VAL A 231 -8.90 12.36 -26.01
C VAL A 231 -10.20 11.76 -26.57
N GLU A 232 -10.24 11.53 -27.87
CA GLU A 232 -11.32 10.81 -28.55
C GLU A 232 -10.91 9.38 -28.91
N PHE A 233 -11.82 8.43 -28.71
CA PHE A 233 -11.65 7.03 -29.09
C PHE A 233 -13.02 6.41 -29.43
N LYS A 234 -13.03 5.21 -30.01
CA LYS A 234 -14.28 4.50 -30.35
C LYS A 234 -14.47 3.26 -29.48
N HIS A 235 -15.69 3.06 -29.01
CA HIS A 235 -16.12 1.85 -28.33
C HIS A 235 -17.55 1.53 -28.78
N ASN A 236 -17.79 0.28 -29.21
CA ASN A 236 -19.10 -0.19 -29.72
C ASN A 236 -19.72 0.74 -30.79
N GLY A 237 -18.88 1.24 -31.69
CA GLY A 237 -19.30 2.14 -32.78
C GLY A 237 -19.53 3.60 -32.36
N GLN A 238 -19.58 3.91 -31.07
CA GLN A 238 -19.75 5.25 -30.55
C GLN A 238 -18.40 5.96 -30.34
N VAL A 239 -18.35 7.26 -30.58
CA VAL A 239 -17.17 8.10 -30.32
C VAL A 239 -17.28 8.62 -28.89
N ILE A 240 -16.35 8.22 -28.04
CA ILE A 240 -16.22 8.66 -26.66
C ILE A 240 -15.17 9.76 -26.59
N LYS A 241 -15.41 10.77 -25.76
CA LYS A 241 -14.46 11.82 -25.44
C LYS A 241 -14.20 11.84 -23.95
N SER A 242 -12.94 11.94 -23.57
CA SER A 242 -12.48 11.98 -22.18
C SER A 242 -11.41 13.05 -22.04
N LYS A 243 -11.16 13.53 -20.82
CA LYS A 243 -10.04 14.46 -20.57
C LYS A 243 -8.73 13.69 -20.60
N ILE A 244 -7.68 14.27 -21.17
CA ILE A 244 -6.34 13.65 -21.16
C ILE A 244 -5.82 13.43 -19.74
N THR A 245 -6.21 14.28 -18.79
CA THR A 245 -5.84 14.15 -17.38
C THR A 245 -6.45 12.93 -16.68
N SER A 246 -7.50 12.34 -17.25
CA SER A 246 -8.11 11.10 -16.74
C SER A 246 -7.43 9.84 -17.29
N TRP A 247 -6.44 9.99 -18.18
CA TRP A 247 -5.61 8.88 -18.65
C TRP A 247 -4.35 8.77 -17.79
N ALA A 248 -4.17 7.63 -17.12
CA ALA A 248 -2.96 7.32 -16.38
C ALA A 248 -1.90 6.76 -17.32
N THR A 249 -0.68 7.29 -17.24
CA THR A 249 0.48 6.72 -17.94
C THR A 249 0.94 5.45 -17.23
N VAL A 250 1.09 4.37 -17.98
CA VAL A 250 1.65 3.09 -17.54
C VAL A 250 2.86 2.72 -18.41
N ASP A 251 3.65 1.72 -18.01
CA ASP A 251 4.91 1.37 -18.69
C ASP A 251 4.72 1.13 -20.20
N ASP A 252 3.57 0.55 -20.59
CA ASP A 252 3.26 0.19 -21.98
C ASP A 252 2.19 1.09 -22.65
N GLY A 253 1.84 2.24 -22.06
CA GLY A 253 0.92 3.17 -22.70
C GLY A 253 0.06 3.99 -21.73
N PHE A 254 -1.25 4.01 -21.99
CA PHE A 254 -2.21 4.82 -21.28
C PHE A 254 -3.47 4.03 -20.94
N VAL A 255 -3.94 4.20 -19.70
CA VAL A 255 -5.14 3.55 -19.16
C VAL A 255 -6.17 4.60 -18.77
N PHE A 256 -7.42 4.40 -19.17
CA PHE A 256 -8.57 5.20 -18.77
C PHE A 256 -9.67 4.31 -18.21
N LYS A 257 -9.89 4.38 -16.89
CA LYS A 257 -10.98 3.67 -16.23
C LYS A 257 -12.25 4.50 -16.31
N SER A 258 -13.32 3.95 -16.88
CA SER A 258 -14.60 4.66 -16.99
C SER A 258 -15.69 3.97 -16.19
N SER A 259 -16.17 4.63 -15.14
CA SER A 259 -17.33 4.19 -14.38
C SER A 259 -18.62 4.21 -15.21
N THR A 260 -18.75 5.17 -16.14
CA THR A 260 -19.91 5.29 -17.03
C THR A 260 -20.10 4.08 -17.94
N TYR A 261 -18.99 3.51 -18.43
CA TYR A 261 -19.03 2.35 -19.33
C TYR A 261 -18.72 1.03 -18.62
N GLY A 262 -18.36 1.08 -17.33
CA GLY A 262 -18.03 -0.11 -16.53
C GLY A 262 -16.83 -0.90 -17.07
N CYS A 263 -15.89 -0.21 -17.70
CA CYS A 263 -14.74 -0.86 -18.35
C CYS A 263 -13.49 0.02 -18.30
N THR A 264 -12.35 -0.61 -18.53
CA THR A 264 -11.03 0.03 -18.53
C THR A 264 -10.50 0.04 -19.95
N PHE A 265 -10.26 1.23 -20.48
CA PHE A 265 -9.74 1.43 -21.83
C PHE A 265 -8.22 1.52 -21.81
N PHE A 266 -7.56 0.78 -22.71
CA PHE A 266 -6.11 0.81 -22.87
C PHE A 266 -5.72 1.24 -24.29
N THR A 267 -4.67 2.04 -24.40
CA THR A 267 -4.06 2.44 -25.68
C THR A 267 -2.55 2.57 -25.49
N GLU A 268 -1.75 2.02 -26.40
CA GLU A 268 -0.28 2.16 -26.34
C GLU A 268 0.14 3.63 -26.50
N VAL A 269 -0.50 4.35 -27.44
CA VAL A 269 -0.17 5.73 -27.77
C VAL A 269 -1.44 6.53 -28.02
N ILE A 270 -1.52 7.72 -27.42
CA ILE A 270 -2.54 8.72 -27.77
C ILE A 270 -2.01 9.51 -28.98
N LYS A 271 -2.58 9.24 -30.16
CA LYS A 271 -2.14 9.86 -31.43
C LYS A 271 -2.48 11.36 -31.47
N PRO A 272 -1.73 12.19 -32.22
CA PRO A 272 -2.11 13.58 -32.43
C PRO A 272 -3.44 13.69 -33.20
N ALA A 273 -4.11 14.84 -33.09
CA ALA A 273 -5.34 15.11 -33.80
C ALA A 273 -5.14 14.99 -35.33
N LYS A 274 -6.15 14.46 -36.04
CA LYS A 274 -6.13 14.47 -37.51
C LYS A 274 -6.14 15.91 -38.02
N LYS A 275 -5.21 16.20 -38.94
CA LYS A 275 -5.16 17.47 -39.67
C LYS A 275 -6.42 17.71 -40.48
#